data_AF-L1JW78-F1
#
_entry.id   AF-L1JW78-F1
#
_cell.length_a   1.000
_cell.length_b   1.000
_cell.length_c   1.000
_cell.angle_alpha   90.00
_cell.angle_beta   90.00
_cell.angle_gamma   90.00
#
_symmetry.space_group_name_H-M   'P 1'
#
loop_
_entity.id
_entity.type
_entity.pdbx_description
1 polymer ?
#
loop_
_entity_poly.entity_id
_entity_poly.type
_entity_poly.pdbx_seq_one_letter_code
_entity_poly.pdbx_strand_id
1 'polypeptide(L)'
;MEPLEAILHTLFRPKWERDPNDSEYDGIKEMREVCSEKLTVSFCHSWPTPITIEKDAYFEHLEAMAEAFPDWSYRAKVWRSSSGQAQEEEGKDGRVVLSLVMDPCGTHTGVLKLFGEVVPATGKKLTFPKELVHVHFDKSGGAPLVHHIEFSKVIDMQANNTGDLAGVPGLLFALSRPIPPPASHILSTVPPYTAADNRDPNFKLRIQVFKQICRRVDADKLQLRQLITDQKVELQRHLDYLNAIRNYC
;
A
#
# COMPACT_ATOMS: atom_id res chain seq x y z
N MET A 1 -22.79 -23.65 10.26
CA MET A 1 -21.46 -23.14 9.91
C MET A 1 -21.71 -21.94 9.03
N GLU A 2 -21.35 -20.74 9.48
CA GLU A 2 -21.46 -19.55 8.62
C GLU A 2 -20.57 -19.73 7.39
N PRO A 3 -21.00 -19.28 6.19
CA PRO A 3 -20.14 -19.24 5.03
C PRO A 3 -18.92 -18.37 5.33
N LEU A 4 -17.71 -18.82 4.99
CA LEU A 4 -16.48 -18.02 5.16
C LEU A 4 -16.60 -16.65 4.46
N GLU A 5 -17.37 -16.59 3.36
CA GLU A 5 -17.71 -15.34 2.68
C GLU A 5 -18.45 -14.34 3.59
N ALA A 6 -19.32 -14.80 4.50
CA ALA A 6 -20.01 -13.93 5.45
C ALA A 6 -19.01 -13.28 6.43
N ILE A 7 -18.02 -14.05 6.90
CA ILE A 7 -16.95 -13.52 7.77
C ILE A 7 -16.10 -12.49 7.01
N LEU A 8 -15.81 -12.73 5.74
CA LEU A 8 -15.11 -11.77 4.90
C LEU A 8 -15.92 -10.50 4.66
N HIS A 9 -17.24 -10.62 4.53
CA HIS A 9 -18.13 -9.46 4.47
C HIS A 9 -18.09 -8.65 5.75
N THR A 10 -18.00 -9.28 6.92
CA THR A 10 -17.77 -8.58 8.20
C THR A 10 -16.39 -7.93 8.23
N LEU A 11 -15.34 -8.64 7.80
CA LEU A 11 -13.95 -8.17 7.86
C LEU A 11 -13.66 -6.99 6.91
N PHE A 12 -14.30 -6.94 5.74
CA PHE A 12 -14.01 -5.93 4.71
C PHE A 12 -15.25 -5.15 4.25
N ARG A 13 -16.26 -5.05 5.11
CA ARG A 13 -17.54 -4.42 4.77
C ARG A 13 -17.32 -3.01 4.20
N PRO A 14 -17.79 -2.71 2.97
CA PRO A 14 -17.68 -1.37 2.43
C PRO A 14 -18.50 -0.39 3.26
N LYS A 15 -17.88 0.70 3.71
CA LYS A 15 -18.53 1.71 4.57
C LYS A 15 -19.76 2.40 3.95
N TRP A 16 -19.92 2.38 2.62
CA TRP A 16 -21.12 2.93 1.94
C TRP A 16 -22.34 2.02 1.94
N GLU A 17 -22.21 0.75 2.37
CA GLU A 17 -23.35 -0.14 2.62
C GLU A 17 -23.94 0.07 4.02
N ARG A 18 -23.48 1.11 4.73
CA ARG A 18 -23.96 1.52 6.05
C ARG A 18 -25.31 2.23 5.93
N ASP A 19 -26.23 1.89 6.82
CA ASP A 19 -27.35 2.78 7.13
C ASP A 19 -26.81 3.98 7.92
N PRO A 20 -26.90 5.22 7.40
CA PRO A 20 -26.42 6.42 8.10
C PRO A 20 -27.09 6.63 9.47
N ASN A 21 -28.17 5.93 9.79
CA ASN A 21 -28.87 5.98 11.07
C ASN A 21 -28.41 4.91 12.09
N ASP A 22 -27.54 3.99 11.71
CA ASP A 22 -27.02 2.96 12.61
C ASP A 22 -25.91 3.55 13.49
N SER A 23 -26.31 4.10 14.64
CA SER A 23 -25.42 4.70 15.64
C SER A 23 -24.73 3.68 16.57
N GLU A 24 -25.18 2.42 16.57
CA GLU A 24 -24.64 1.35 17.42
C GLU A 24 -23.56 0.52 16.72
N TYR A 25 -23.41 0.66 15.40
CA TYR A 25 -22.41 -0.05 14.62
C TYR A 25 -20.98 0.39 14.91
N ASP A 26 -20.28 -0.41 15.72
CA ASP A 26 -18.83 -0.37 15.88
C ASP A 26 -18.19 -1.47 15.01
N GLY A 27 -18.09 -1.19 13.70
CA GLY A 27 -17.59 -2.18 12.74
C GLY A 27 -16.19 -2.69 13.04
N ILE A 28 -15.34 -1.89 13.69
CA ILE A 28 -13.99 -2.32 14.10
C ILE A 28 -14.09 -3.36 15.21
N LYS A 29 -14.99 -3.16 16.17
CA LYS A 29 -15.27 -4.15 17.22
C LYS A 29 -15.80 -5.47 16.64
N GLU A 30 -16.75 -5.43 15.71
CA GLU A 30 -17.26 -6.65 15.06
C GLU A 30 -16.17 -7.38 14.26
N MET A 31 -15.35 -6.63 13.51
CA MET A 31 -14.17 -7.19 12.82
C MET A 31 -13.23 -7.90 13.80
N ARG A 32 -13.06 -7.36 15.00
CA ARG A 32 -12.20 -7.93 16.05
C ARG A 32 -12.75 -9.24 16.63
N GLU A 33 -14.07 -9.39 16.69
CA GLU A 33 -14.77 -10.57 17.19
C GLU A 33 -14.66 -11.78 16.24
N VAL A 34 -14.60 -11.55 14.93
CA VAL A 34 -14.40 -12.63 13.95
C VAL A 34 -12.93 -13.03 13.76
N CYS A 35 -12.02 -12.37 14.47
CA CYS A 35 -10.58 -12.65 14.44
C CYS A 35 -10.16 -13.46 15.67
N SER A 36 -9.31 -14.47 15.47
CA SER A 36 -8.73 -15.24 16.56
C SER A 36 -7.88 -14.36 17.48
N GLU A 37 -7.68 -14.76 18.73
CA GLU A 37 -6.79 -14.06 19.68
C GLU A 37 -5.33 -14.06 19.25
N LYS A 38 -4.94 -15.02 18.38
CA LYS A 38 -3.59 -15.12 17.81
C LYS A 38 -3.51 -14.52 16.41
N LEU A 39 -4.44 -13.63 16.04
CA LEU A 39 -4.43 -12.97 14.74
C LEU A 39 -3.08 -12.32 14.51
N THR A 40 -2.52 -12.59 13.33
CA THR A 40 -1.36 -11.89 12.80
C THR A 40 -1.69 -11.33 11.42
N VAL A 41 -1.11 -10.17 11.11
CA VAL A 41 -1.28 -9.52 9.81
C VAL A 41 0.08 -9.26 9.19
N SER A 42 0.32 -9.80 8.01
CA SER A 42 1.59 -9.67 7.29
C SER A 42 1.46 -8.78 6.06
N PHE A 43 2.40 -7.84 5.92
CA PHE A 43 2.56 -6.95 4.77
C PHE A 43 3.79 -7.38 3.98
N CYS A 44 3.59 -8.25 3.00
CA CYS A 44 4.69 -8.92 2.29
C CYS A 44 5.36 -8.04 1.23
N HIS A 45 4.63 -7.07 0.68
CA HIS A 45 5.09 -6.28 -0.47
C HIS A 45 5.12 -4.77 -0.23
N SER A 46 4.61 -4.31 0.91
CA SER A 46 4.65 -2.89 1.29
C SER A 46 6.03 -2.45 1.79
N TRP A 47 6.93 -3.40 2.07
CA TRP A 47 8.23 -3.18 2.69
C TRP A 47 9.31 -4.07 2.05
N PRO A 48 10.61 -3.73 2.20
CA PRO A 48 11.71 -4.54 1.65
C PRO A 48 11.80 -5.91 2.28
N THR A 49 11.29 -6.01 3.50
CA THR A 49 11.16 -7.21 4.31
C THR A 49 9.71 -7.31 4.76
N PRO A 50 9.08 -8.48 4.70
CA PRO A 50 7.73 -8.67 5.24
C PRO A 50 7.66 -8.17 6.69
N ILE A 51 6.65 -7.37 6.99
CA ILE A 51 6.35 -6.93 8.35
C ILE A 51 5.13 -7.68 8.83
N THR A 52 5.21 -8.30 10.00
CA THR A 52 4.07 -8.94 10.66
C THR A 52 3.74 -8.16 11.92
N ILE A 53 2.47 -7.82 12.09
CA ILE A 53 1.94 -7.19 13.29
C ILE A 53 0.90 -8.08 13.95
N GLU A 54 0.72 -7.91 15.26
CA GLU A 54 -0.25 -8.64 16.06
C GLU A 54 -1.64 -7.98 16.01
N LYS A 55 -2.65 -8.70 16.49
CA LYS A 55 -4.07 -8.30 16.52
C LYS A 55 -4.26 -6.86 16.98
N ASP A 56 -3.75 -6.51 18.17
CA ASP A 56 -4.02 -5.22 18.79
C ASP A 56 -3.44 -4.06 17.97
N ALA A 57 -2.18 -4.18 17.54
CA ALA A 57 -1.54 -3.19 16.68
C ALA A 57 -2.27 -3.02 15.33
N TYR A 58 -2.84 -4.11 14.77
CA TYR A 58 -3.64 -4.03 13.56
C TYR A 58 -4.94 -3.25 13.78
N PHE A 59 -5.66 -3.50 14.87
CA PHE A 59 -6.91 -2.80 15.17
C PHE A 59 -6.67 -1.33 15.56
N GLU A 60 -5.60 -1.02 16.29
CA GLU A 60 -5.17 0.37 16.53
C GLU A 60 -4.90 1.11 15.20
N HIS A 61 -4.26 0.44 14.23
CA HIS A 61 -4.05 1.00 12.90
C HIS A 61 -5.37 1.24 12.16
N LEU A 62 -6.32 0.31 12.22
CA LEU A 62 -7.64 0.47 11.61
C LEU A 62 -8.45 1.63 12.23
N GLU A 63 -8.39 1.80 13.54
CA GLU A 63 -9.03 2.92 14.25
C GLU A 63 -8.46 4.26 13.79
N ALA A 64 -7.13 4.39 13.76
CA ALA A 64 -6.46 5.60 13.28
C ALA A 64 -6.82 5.91 11.81
N MET A 65 -6.93 4.88 10.97
CA MET A 65 -7.37 5.04 9.58
C MET A 65 -8.84 5.46 9.50
N ALA A 66 -9.73 4.89 10.31
CA ALA A 66 -11.15 5.24 10.31
C ALA A 66 -11.41 6.68 10.76
N GLU A 67 -10.63 7.19 11.73
CA GLU A 67 -10.66 8.59 12.16
C GLU A 67 -10.15 9.54 11.07
N ALA A 68 -9.03 9.20 10.44
CA ALA A 68 -8.38 10.05 9.44
C ALA A 68 -9.08 10.05 8.07
N PHE A 69 -9.75 8.94 7.74
CA PHE A 69 -10.42 8.69 6.47
C PHE A 69 -11.87 8.26 6.71
N PRO A 70 -12.78 9.19 7.01
CA PRO A 70 -14.18 8.87 7.26
C PRO A 70 -14.90 8.19 6.10
N ASP A 71 -14.39 8.32 4.87
CA ASP A 71 -14.89 7.66 3.65
C ASP A 71 -14.02 6.47 3.18
N TRP A 72 -13.14 5.96 4.06
CA TRP A 72 -12.27 4.82 3.73
C TRP A 72 -13.06 3.59 3.29
N SER A 73 -12.58 2.93 2.25
CA SER A 73 -13.16 1.70 1.73
C SER A 73 -12.09 0.78 1.18
N TYR A 74 -12.27 -0.52 1.42
CA TYR A 74 -11.36 -1.58 0.99
C TYR A 74 -11.80 -2.30 -0.28
N ARG A 75 -13.05 -2.12 -0.74
CA ARG A 75 -13.68 -2.85 -1.87
C ARG A 75 -13.07 -4.24 -2.09
N ALA A 76 -13.38 -5.17 -1.19
CA ALA A 76 -12.89 -6.53 -1.31
C ALA A 76 -13.81 -7.36 -2.23
N LYS A 77 -13.20 -8.18 -3.08
CA LYS A 77 -13.89 -9.21 -3.87
C LYS A 77 -13.16 -10.53 -3.71
N VAL A 78 -13.90 -11.59 -3.39
CA VAL A 78 -13.35 -12.94 -3.37
C VAL A 78 -12.83 -13.29 -4.76
N TRP A 79 -11.59 -13.75 -4.82
CA TRP A 79 -11.00 -14.29 -6.03
C TRP A 79 -11.68 -15.60 -6.38
N ARG A 80 -12.24 -15.68 -7.58
CA ARG A 80 -12.96 -16.84 -8.08
C ARG A 80 -12.22 -17.41 -9.28
N SER A 81 -12.25 -18.72 -9.43
CA SER A 81 -11.70 -19.40 -10.60
C SER A 81 -12.55 -19.12 -11.84
N SER A 82 -12.12 -19.60 -13.01
CA SER A 82 -12.88 -19.50 -14.26
C SER A 82 -14.25 -20.19 -14.21
N SER A 83 -14.48 -21.11 -13.25
CA SER A 83 -15.78 -21.74 -13.02
C SER A 83 -16.70 -20.94 -12.07
N GLY A 84 -16.26 -19.78 -11.58
CA GLY A 84 -17.04 -18.91 -10.70
C GLY A 84 -17.10 -19.34 -9.22
N GLN A 85 -16.41 -20.43 -8.87
CA GLN A 85 -16.32 -20.86 -7.48
C GLN A 85 -15.22 -20.08 -6.74
N ALA A 86 -15.50 -19.72 -5.47
CA ALA A 86 -14.47 -19.21 -4.58
C ALA A 86 -13.42 -20.30 -4.40
N GLN A 87 -12.16 -19.93 -4.58
CA GLN A 87 -11.06 -20.87 -4.44
C GLN A 87 -10.70 -20.94 -2.95
N GLU A 88 -11.35 -21.86 -2.24
CA GLU A 88 -10.90 -22.32 -0.92
C GLU A 88 -9.70 -23.25 -1.13
N GLU A 89 -8.55 -22.84 -0.60
CA GLU A 89 -7.34 -23.67 -0.62
C GLU A 89 -7.05 -24.18 0.79
N GLU A 90 -6.59 -25.42 0.88
CA GLU A 90 -6.02 -25.92 2.13
C GLU A 90 -4.55 -25.47 2.20
N GLY A 91 -4.26 -24.62 3.18
CA GLY A 91 -2.92 -24.19 3.52
C GLY A 91 -2.06 -25.37 3.98
N LYS A 92 -0.73 -25.18 3.92
CA LYS A 92 0.25 -26.23 4.32
C LYS A 92 0.13 -26.67 5.78
N ASP A 93 -0.55 -25.88 6.59
CA ASP A 93 -0.82 -26.06 8.01
C ASP A 93 -2.25 -26.62 8.28
N GLY A 94 -2.99 -27.01 7.24
CA GLY A 94 -4.37 -27.49 7.34
C GLY A 94 -5.42 -26.40 7.52
N ARG A 95 -5.03 -25.11 7.46
CA ARG A 95 -5.96 -23.98 7.53
C ARG A 95 -6.63 -23.75 6.18
N VAL A 96 -7.82 -23.16 6.18
CA VAL A 96 -8.45 -22.76 4.91
C VAL A 96 -8.05 -21.35 4.53
N VAL A 97 -7.65 -21.17 3.27
CA VAL A 97 -7.20 -19.90 2.72
C VAL A 97 -8.20 -19.42 1.70
N LEU A 98 -8.66 -18.17 1.85
CA LEU A 98 -9.41 -17.46 0.83
C LEU A 98 -8.58 -16.31 0.27
N SER A 99 -8.58 -16.21 -1.05
CA SER A 99 -7.92 -15.12 -1.77
C SER A 99 -8.92 -14.03 -2.12
N LEU A 100 -8.50 -12.78 -1.98
CA LEU A 100 -9.31 -11.58 -2.18
C LEU A 100 -8.54 -10.58 -3.03
N VAL A 101 -9.26 -9.84 -3.86
CA VAL A 101 -8.74 -8.60 -4.46
C VAL A 101 -9.31 -7.42 -3.70
N MET A 102 -8.44 -6.53 -3.26
CA MET A 102 -8.80 -5.30 -2.57
C MET A 102 -8.46 -4.08 -3.42
N ASP A 103 -9.28 -3.04 -3.32
CA ASP A 103 -9.12 -1.76 -4.02
C ASP A 103 -9.33 -0.63 -2.99
N PRO A 104 -8.29 -0.35 -2.17
CA PRO A 104 -8.39 0.59 -1.06
C PRO A 104 -8.38 2.06 -1.52
N CYS A 105 -9.31 2.84 -1.01
CA CYS A 105 -9.37 4.29 -1.25
C CYS A 105 -10.03 5.06 -0.11
N GLY A 106 -9.70 6.34 0.01
CA GLY A 106 -10.36 7.26 0.95
C GLY A 106 -9.80 8.68 0.85
N THR A 107 -10.41 9.63 1.55
CA THR A 107 -10.04 11.04 1.57
C THR A 107 -9.53 11.44 2.95
N HIS A 108 -8.32 12.01 3.01
CA HIS A 108 -7.68 12.36 4.27
C HIS A 108 -8.25 13.68 4.84
N THR A 109 -9.32 13.59 5.62
CA THR A 109 -10.02 14.74 6.21
C THR A 109 -9.90 14.82 7.73
N GLY A 110 -9.51 13.74 8.40
CA GLY A 110 -9.20 13.72 9.83
C GLY A 110 -7.71 13.83 10.13
N VAL A 111 -7.35 13.77 11.41
CA VAL A 111 -5.95 13.72 11.86
C VAL A 111 -5.51 12.26 11.90
N LEU A 112 -4.45 11.92 11.18
CA LEU A 112 -3.88 10.58 11.18
C LEU A 112 -2.75 10.48 12.23
N LYS A 113 -2.89 9.56 13.18
CA LYS A 113 -1.85 9.23 14.16
C LYS A 113 -1.20 7.91 13.75
N LEU A 114 0.08 7.93 13.40
CA LEU A 114 0.73 6.74 12.86
C LEU A 114 2.21 6.71 13.25
N PHE A 115 2.63 5.63 13.92
CA PHE A 115 4.00 5.45 14.42
C PHE A 115 4.55 6.64 15.24
N GLY A 116 3.70 7.27 16.07
CA GLY A 116 4.08 8.43 16.88
C GLY A 116 4.13 9.76 16.11
N GLU A 117 3.90 9.75 14.80
CA GLU A 117 3.69 10.96 14.01
C GLU A 117 2.21 11.37 14.02
N VAL A 118 1.98 12.68 14.07
CA VAL A 118 0.66 13.28 13.92
C VAL A 118 0.61 13.99 12.58
N VAL A 119 -0.16 13.44 11.64
CA VAL A 119 -0.31 13.97 10.29
C VAL A 119 -1.65 14.72 10.21
N PRO A 120 -1.63 16.07 10.09
CA PRO A 120 -2.86 16.83 9.94
C PRO A 120 -3.58 16.51 8.63
N ALA A 121 -4.90 16.69 8.63
CA ALA A 121 -5.76 16.54 7.47
C ALA A 121 -5.21 17.30 6.26
N THR A 122 -5.25 16.66 5.08
CA THR A 122 -4.70 17.24 3.84
C THR A 122 -5.75 17.50 2.76
N GLY A 123 -6.96 16.93 2.92
CA GLY A 123 -8.00 16.93 1.90
C GLY A 123 -7.68 16.09 0.66
N LYS A 124 -6.52 15.42 0.62
CA LYS A 124 -6.13 14.59 -0.51
C LYS A 124 -6.95 13.31 -0.54
N LYS A 125 -7.39 12.94 -1.74
CA LYS A 125 -7.90 11.60 -2.03
C LYS A 125 -6.73 10.64 -2.20
N LEU A 126 -6.84 9.45 -1.62
CA LEU A 126 -5.89 8.35 -1.72
C LEU A 126 -6.52 7.22 -2.50
N THR A 127 -5.73 6.62 -3.38
CA THR A 127 -6.13 5.45 -4.17
C THR A 127 -4.92 4.54 -4.24
N PHE A 128 -5.02 3.42 -3.54
CA PHE A 128 -3.97 2.41 -3.49
C PHE A 128 -4.00 1.55 -4.76
N PRO A 129 -2.88 0.91 -5.13
CA PRO A 129 -2.92 -0.16 -6.13
C PRO A 129 -3.83 -1.29 -5.65
N LYS A 130 -4.32 -2.12 -6.58
CA LYS A 130 -5.11 -3.30 -6.19
C LYS A 130 -4.19 -4.35 -5.61
N GLU A 131 -4.61 -4.92 -4.49
CA GLU A 131 -3.83 -5.89 -3.72
C GLU A 131 -4.50 -7.26 -3.73
N LEU A 132 -3.71 -8.32 -3.86
CA LEU A 132 -4.12 -9.67 -3.54
C LEU A 132 -3.88 -9.89 -2.05
N VAL A 133 -4.94 -10.26 -1.34
CA VAL A 133 -4.92 -10.54 0.09
C VAL A 133 -5.35 -11.99 0.33
N HIS A 134 -4.60 -12.71 1.15
CA HIS A 134 -4.97 -14.04 1.62
C HIS A 134 -5.48 -13.96 3.04
N VAL A 135 -6.62 -14.60 3.31
CA VAL A 135 -7.19 -14.70 4.65
C VAL A 135 -7.22 -16.16 5.04
N HIS A 136 -6.54 -16.48 6.13
CA HIS A 136 -6.40 -17.84 6.64
C HIS A 136 -7.35 -18.01 7.81
N PHE A 137 -8.15 -19.07 7.75
CA PHE A 137 -9.15 -19.42 8.73
C PHE A 137 -8.70 -20.63 9.53
N ASP A 138 -8.81 -20.54 10.85
CA ASP A 138 -8.72 -21.70 11.71
C ASP A 138 -10.11 -22.36 11.80
N LYS A 139 -10.16 -23.67 11.51
CA LYS A 139 -11.39 -24.48 11.59
C LYS A 139 -11.41 -25.38 12.84
N SER A 140 -10.49 -25.21 13.80
CA SER A 140 -10.43 -26.05 14.99
C SER A 140 -11.63 -25.82 15.93
N GLY A 141 -12.61 -26.73 15.91
CA GLY A 141 -13.55 -26.94 17.02
C GLY A 141 -14.69 -25.94 17.21
N GLY A 142 -14.98 -25.05 16.24
CA GLY A 142 -16.03 -24.04 16.40
C GLY A 142 -16.36 -23.26 15.12
N ALA A 143 -16.86 -22.03 15.28
CA ALA A 143 -17.01 -21.09 14.18
C ALA A 143 -15.62 -20.74 13.60
N PRO A 144 -15.47 -20.68 12.26
CA PRO A 144 -14.18 -20.35 11.67
C PRO A 144 -13.75 -18.94 12.11
N LEU A 145 -12.51 -18.80 12.55
CA LEU A 145 -11.95 -17.51 12.96
C LEU A 145 -10.80 -17.12 12.05
N VAL A 146 -10.65 -15.83 11.80
CA VAL A 146 -9.52 -15.31 11.02
C VAL A 146 -8.25 -15.42 11.87
N HIS A 147 -7.30 -16.21 11.40
CA HIS A 147 -6.04 -16.48 12.09
C HIS A 147 -4.90 -15.66 11.48
N HIS A 148 -4.92 -15.44 10.17
CA HIS A 148 -3.86 -14.70 9.49
C HIS A 148 -4.42 -13.90 8.32
N ILE A 149 -3.95 -12.68 8.14
CA ILE A 149 -4.25 -11.85 6.97
C ILE A 149 -2.91 -11.51 6.30
N GLU A 150 -2.74 -11.90 5.05
CA GLU A 150 -1.51 -11.66 4.29
C GLU A 150 -1.81 -10.72 3.11
N PHE A 151 -1.25 -9.51 3.14
CA PHE A 151 -1.21 -8.61 2.00
C PHE A 151 -0.06 -9.05 1.07
N SER A 152 -0.38 -9.97 0.16
CA SER A 152 0.62 -10.79 -0.54
C SER A 152 1.32 -10.04 -1.67
N LYS A 153 0.55 -9.42 -2.59
CA LYS A 153 1.13 -8.73 -3.76
C LYS A 153 0.23 -7.63 -4.32
N VAL A 154 0.83 -6.68 -5.02
CA VAL A 154 0.12 -5.79 -5.95
C VAL A 154 -0.20 -6.55 -7.23
N ILE A 155 -1.45 -6.48 -7.68
CA ILE A 155 -1.91 -7.09 -8.94
C ILE A 155 -2.19 -6.07 -10.04
N ASP A 156 -2.46 -4.82 -9.67
CA ASP A 156 -2.77 -3.74 -10.61
C ASP A 156 -2.31 -2.40 -10.05
N MET A 157 -1.35 -1.78 -10.75
CA MET A 157 -0.80 -0.47 -10.41
C MET A 157 -1.53 0.67 -11.13
N GLN A 158 -2.54 0.40 -11.95
CA GLN A 158 -3.21 1.46 -12.69
C GLN A 158 -3.99 2.39 -11.74
N ALA A 159 -3.92 3.69 -12.03
CA ALA A 159 -4.70 4.74 -11.37
C ALA A 159 -4.50 4.87 -9.83
N ASN A 160 -3.35 4.46 -9.30
CA ASN A 160 -2.96 4.74 -7.92
C ASN A 160 -2.25 6.11 -7.79
N ASN A 161 -2.22 6.65 -6.58
CA ASN A 161 -1.45 7.87 -6.25
C ASN A 161 -0.52 7.70 -5.03
N THR A 162 -0.28 6.44 -4.65
CA THR A 162 0.61 6.06 -3.55
C THR A 162 2.04 5.76 -4.02
N GLY A 163 2.34 6.06 -5.28
CA GLY A 163 3.65 5.86 -5.86
C GLY A 163 3.98 4.38 -6.07
N ASP A 164 2.97 3.59 -6.43
CA ASP A 164 3.04 2.12 -6.57
C ASP A 164 3.37 1.39 -5.25
N LEU A 165 3.40 2.11 -4.12
CA LEU A 165 3.59 1.55 -2.79
C LEU A 165 2.24 1.20 -2.15
N ALA A 166 2.26 0.18 -1.31
CA ALA A 166 1.13 -0.26 -0.50
C ALA A 166 1.35 0.03 0.99
N GLY A 167 0.32 -0.21 1.81
CA GLY A 167 0.37 -0.03 3.27
C GLY A 167 0.82 1.36 3.71
N VAL A 168 1.53 1.43 4.85
CA VAL A 168 1.99 2.70 5.42
C VAL A 168 2.91 3.50 4.49
N PRO A 169 3.90 2.90 3.79
CA PRO A 169 4.74 3.68 2.87
C PRO A 169 3.94 4.36 1.77
N GLY A 170 2.95 3.68 1.19
CA GLY A 170 2.05 4.27 0.19
C GLY A 170 1.18 5.40 0.74
N LEU A 171 0.69 5.22 1.97
CA LEU A 171 -0.04 6.25 2.71
C LEU A 171 0.80 7.52 2.89
N LEU A 172 2.02 7.38 3.41
CA LEU A 172 2.93 8.51 3.63
C LEU A 172 3.32 9.19 2.32
N PHE A 173 3.58 8.42 1.25
CA PHE A 173 3.86 8.96 -0.08
C PHE A 173 2.73 9.86 -0.59
N ALA A 174 1.49 9.35 -0.59
CA ALA A 174 0.33 10.10 -1.08
C ALA A 174 0.08 11.38 -0.25
N LEU A 175 0.34 11.32 1.05
CA LEU A 175 0.24 12.45 1.96
C LEU A 175 1.42 13.42 1.87
N SER A 176 2.42 13.15 1.03
CA SER A 176 3.66 13.94 0.91
C SER A 176 4.43 14.01 2.23
N ARG A 177 4.51 12.89 2.93
CA ARG A 177 5.31 12.71 4.14
C ARG A 177 6.58 11.90 3.83
N PRO A 178 7.67 12.12 4.58
CA PRO A 178 8.85 11.28 4.47
C PRO A 178 8.48 9.81 4.71
N ILE A 179 9.06 8.92 3.90
CA ILE A 179 8.89 7.47 4.10
C ILE A 179 10.05 6.97 4.96
N PRO A 180 9.78 6.25 6.06
CA PRO A 180 10.84 5.73 6.91
C PRO A 180 11.67 4.67 6.15
N PRO A 181 12.98 4.57 6.42
CA PRO A 181 13.76 3.41 6.02
C PRO A 181 13.16 2.12 6.62
N PRO A 182 13.23 0.97 5.93
CA PRO A 182 13.96 0.76 4.68
C PRO A 182 13.10 0.93 3.41
N ALA A 183 11.82 1.29 3.53
CA ALA A 183 10.92 1.47 2.38
C ALA A 183 11.35 2.62 1.45
N SER A 184 12.02 3.64 1.99
CA SER A 184 12.66 4.69 1.20
C SER A 184 13.72 4.17 0.21
N HIS A 185 14.29 2.98 0.41
CA HIS A 185 15.22 2.34 -0.53
C HIS A 185 14.51 1.59 -1.68
N ILE A 186 13.21 1.27 -1.55
CA ILE A 186 12.41 0.65 -2.62
C ILE A 186 12.03 1.68 -3.66
N LEU A 187 11.76 2.91 -3.22
CA LEU A 187 11.68 4.03 -4.13
C LEU A 187 13.05 4.20 -4.77
N SER A 188 13.20 3.66 -5.98
CA SER A 188 14.25 4.09 -6.88
C SER A 188 14.30 5.61 -6.86
N THR A 189 15.48 6.20 -7.02
CA THR A 189 15.64 7.66 -7.21
C THR A 189 14.86 8.18 -8.44
N VAL A 190 14.22 7.29 -9.18
CA VAL A 190 13.26 7.56 -10.25
C VAL A 190 11.84 7.46 -9.67
N PRO A 191 11.04 8.54 -9.69
CA PRO A 191 9.64 8.48 -9.30
C PRO A 191 8.90 7.43 -10.15
N PRO A 192 7.87 6.78 -9.60
CA PRO A 192 7.08 5.80 -10.31
C PRO A 192 6.60 6.38 -11.64
N TYR A 193 6.71 5.59 -12.71
CA TYR A 193 6.45 5.98 -14.09
C TYR A 193 5.04 6.59 -14.30
N THR A 194 4.12 6.32 -13.37
CA THR A 194 2.72 6.71 -13.34
C THR A 194 2.44 8.00 -12.54
N ALA A 195 3.34 8.43 -11.66
CA ALA A 195 3.17 9.65 -10.88
C ALA A 195 3.59 10.86 -11.72
N ALA A 196 2.66 11.39 -12.51
CA ALA A 196 2.88 12.63 -13.25
C ALA A 196 3.17 13.79 -12.28
N ASP A 197 4.44 14.17 -12.14
CA ASP A 197 4.78 15.40 -11.42
C ASP A 197 4.62 16.59 -12.38
N ASN A 198 3.40 17.11 -12.45
CA ASN A 198 3.10 18.29 -13.27
C ASN A 198 3.77 19.58 -12.75
N ARG A 199 4.43 19.55 -11.58
CA ARG A 199 5.22 20.66 -11.05
C ARG A 199 6.68 20.62 -11.50
N ASP A 200 7.13 19.49 -12.02
CA ASP A 200 8.44 19.33 -12.62
C ASP A 200 8.37 19.64 -14.12
N PRO A 201 8.90 20.80 -14.57
CA PRO A 201 8.87 21.18 -15.99
C PRO A 201 9.60 20.19 -16.89
N ASN A 202 10.47 19.34 -16.32
CA ASN A 202 11.27 18.37 -17.05
C ASN A 202 10.74 16.93 -16.97
N PHE A 203 9.60 16.68 -16.31
CA PHE A 203 9.09 15.33 -16.07
C PHE A 203 8.89 14.55 -17.38
N LYS A 204 8.27 15.20 -18.38
CA LYS A 204 8.04 14.60 -19.72
C LYS A 204 9.34 14.22 -20.41
N LEU A 205 10.37 15.06 -20.29
CA LEU A 205 11.69 14.80 -20.86
C LEU A 205 12.39 13.62 -20.17
N ARG A 206 12.35 13.57 -18.83
CA ARG A 206 12.90 12.47 -18.03
C ARG A 206 12.29 11.12 -18.40
N ILE A 207 10.97 11.07 -18.53
CA ILE A 207 10.24 9.85 -18.93
C ILE A 207 10.59 9.44 -20.37
N GLN A 208 10.74 10.40 -21.30
CA GLN A 208 11.15 10.09 -22.67
C GLN A 208 12.56 9.51 -22.74
N VAL A 209 13.51 10.10 -22.01
CA VAL A 209 14.89 9.59 -21.91
C VAL A 209 14.89 8.18 -21.31
N PHE A 210 14.16 7.97 -20.21
CA PHE A 210 14.04 6.66 -19.59
C PHE A 210 13.48 5.58 -20.55
N LYS A 211 12.41 5.89 -21.29
CA LYS A 211 11.86 4.99 -22.31
C LYS A 211 12.87 4.64 -23.40
N GLN A 212 13.68 5.61 -23.84
CA GLN A 212 14.71 5.37 -24.83
C GLN A 212 15.82 4.46 -24.27
N ILE A 213 16.20 4.61 -23.00
CA ILE A 213 17.20 3.75 -22.35
C ILE A 213 16.70 2.31 -22.21
N CYS A 214 15.46 2.10 -21.76
CA CYS A 214 14.91 0.76 -21.55
C CYS A 214 14.74 -0.03 -22.86
N ARG A 215 14.62 0.64 -24.01
CA ARG A 215 14.47 0.02 -25.34
C ARG A 215 15.78 -0.35 -26.02
N ARG A 216 16.94 0.04 -25.47
CA ARG A 216 18.25 -0.23 -26.08
C ARG A 216 18.82 -1.59 -25.67
N VAL A 217 19.74 -2.10 -26.49
CA VAL A 217 20.51 -3.34 -26.25
C VAL A 217 21.51 -3.12 -25.10
N ASP A 218 21.94 -4.19 -24.42
CA ASP A 218 22.69 -4.06 -23.17
C ASP A 218 24.06 -3.35 -23.31
N ALA A 219 24.70 -3.43 -24.47
CA ALA A 219 25.92 -2.69 -24.77
C ALA A 219 25.71 -1.15 -24.73
N ASP A 220 24.59 -0.68 -25.27
CA ASP A 220 24.22 0.74 -25.27
C ASP A 220 23.84 1.23 -23.87
N LYS A 221 23.23 0.37 -23.05
CA LYS A 221 22.91 0.69 -21.64
C LYS A 221 24.18 0.95 -20.83
N LEU A 222 25.27 0.24 -21.12
CA LEU A 222 26.56 0.46 -20.46
C LEU A 222 27.15 1.83 -20.82
N GLN A 223 27.16 2.19 -22.10
CA GLN A 223 27.59 3.54 -22.53
C GLN A 223 26.71 4.65 -21.93
N LEU A 224 25.40 4.44 -21.86
CA LEU A 224 24.48 5.38 -21.22
C LEU A 224 24.73 5.53 -19.73
N ARG A 225 25.01 4.44 -19.00
CA ARG A 225 25.42 4.51 -17.59
C ARG A 225 26.70 5.30 -17.40
N GLN A 226 27.66 5.16 -18.32
CA GLN A 226 28.90 5.92 -18.30
C GLN A 226 28.61 7.42 -18.50
N LEU A 227 27.84 7.77 -19.53
CA LEU A 227 27.42 9.16 -19.80
C LEU A 227 26.69 9.81 -18.62
N ILE A 228 25.76 9.08 -17.98
CA ILE A 228 25.03 9.57 -16.79
C ILE A 228 26.01 9.80 -15.63
N THR A 229 26.97 8.90 -15.43
CA THR A 229 28.01 9.04 -14.39
C THR A 229 28.85 10.28 -14.65
N ASP A 230 29.29 10.49 -15.89
CA ASP A 230 30.12 11.62 -16.27
C ASP A 230 29.36 12.95 -16.07
N GLN A 231 28.10 13.02 -16.49
CA GLN A 231 27.23 14.18 -16.26
C GLN A 231 27.00 14.47 -14.77
N LYS A 232 26.85 13.42 -13.95
CA LYS A 232 26.71 13.58 -12.49
C LYS A 232 27.97 14.21 -11.89
N VAL A 233 29.15 13.78 -12.32
CA VAL A 233 30.43 14.34 -11.88
C VAL A 233 30.56 15.81 -12.32
N GLU A 234 30.18 16.12 -13.55
CA GLU A 234 30.21 17.49 -14.08
C GLU A 234 29.28 18.43 -13.30
N LEU A 235 28.03 18.01 -13.06
CA LEU A 235 27.08 18.79 -12.25
C LEU A 235 27.56 19.00 -10.82
N GLN A 236 28.20 17.99 -10.21
CA GLN A 236 28.80 18.15 -8.88
C GLN A 236 29.90 19.21 -8.89
N ARG A 237 30.77 19.23 -9.91
CA ARG A 237 31.80 20.27 -10.05
C ARG A 237 31.21 21.66 -10.18
N HIS A 238 30.12 21.81 -10.95
CA HIS A 238 29.43 23.10 -11.04
C HIS A 238 28.82 23.52 -9.71
N LEU A 239 28.22 22.59 -8.96
CA LEU A 239 27.69 22.86 -7.63
C LEU A 239 28.80 23.27 -6.66
N ASP A 240 29.94 22.58 -6.68
CA ASP A 240 31.12 22.87 -5.86
C ASP A 240 31.67 24.26 -6.19
N TYR A 241 31.74 24.61 -7.48
CA TYR A 241 32.12 25.95 -7.92
C TYR A 241 31.15 27.02 -7.41
N LEU A 242 29.84 26.81 -7.56
CA LEU A 242 28.81 27.73 -7.06
C LEU A 242 28.90 27.93 -5.54
N ASN A 243 29.14 26.84 -4.80
CA ASN A 243 29.32 26.90 -3.35
C ASN A 243 30.61 27.64 -2.95
N ALA A 244 31.70 27.45 -3.70
CA ALA A 244 32.96 28.13 -3.45
C ALA A 244 32.84 29.66 -3.65
N ILE A 245 32.11 30.09 -4.68
CA ILE A 245 31.88 31.53 -4.93
C ILE A 245 30.79 32.14 -4.04
N ARG A 246 29.91 31.34 -3.44
CA ARG A 246 28.82 31.79 -2.56
C ARG A 246 29.31 32.60 -1.35
N ASN A 247 30.54 32.37 -0.90
CA ASN A 247 31.14 33.12 0.20
C ASN A 247 31.71 34.49 -0.22
N TYR A 248 31.69 34.80 -1.52
CA TYR A 248 32.23 36.02 -2.12
C TYR A 248 31.13 36.89 -2.77
N CYS A 249 29.86 36.49 -2.68
CA CYS A 249 28.68 37.26 -3.13
C CYS A 249 27.77 37.51 -1.94
#